data_AF-A0A2V6P2M4-F1
#
_entry.id   AF-A0A2V6P2M4-F1
#
_cell.length_a   1.000
_cell.length_b   1.000
_cell.length_c   1.000
_cell.angle_alpha   90.00
_cell.angle_beta   90.00
_cell.angle_gamma   90.00
#
_symmetry.space_group_name_H-M   'P 1'
#
loop_
_entity.id
_entity.type
_entity.pdbx_description
1 polymer ?
#
loop_
_entity_poly.entity_id
_entity_poly.type
_entity_poly.pdbx_seq_one_letter_code
_entity_poly.pdbx_strand_id
1 'polypeptide(L)'
;MDKFDVVIIGSGPGGYVAAIRAGQLGLKTAIIEKDKELGGTCLNVGCIPSKALLTSSDHFSFAKKEAAKHGIVIENPRVDLPTMQKRKDRVVKTLTGGVRQLMKTNKVMVLEGMGTIAAPGKVSVKSSAGETQEIETKNI
;
A
#
# COMPACT_ATOMS: atom_id res chain seq x y z
N MET A 1 -15.38 22.00 -10.69
CA MET A 1 -15.13 20.58 -11.00
C MET A 1 -13.67 20.44 -11.36
N ASP A 2 -12.93 19.64 -10.60
CA ASP A 2 -11.55 19.34 -10.96
C ASP A 2 -11.52 18.42 -12.17
N LYS A 3 -10.74 18.82 -13.18
CA LYS A 3 -10.52 18.07 -14.40
C LYS A 3 -9.15 17.41 -14.36
N PHE A 4 -9.10 16.11 -14.62
CA PHE A 4 -7.89 15.28 -14.68
C PHE A 4 -7.70 14.69 -16.08
N ASP A 5 -6.47 14.32 -16.40
CA ASP A 5 -6.17 13.54 -17.61
C ASP A 5 -6.41 12.05 -17.37
N VAL A 6 -6.11 11.57 -16.16
CA VAL A 6 -6.39 10.19 -15.73
C VAL A 6 -6.75 10.13 -14.26
N VAL A 7 -7.74 9.28 -13.93
CA VAL A 7 -8.17 8.99 -12.56
C VAL A 7 -8.03 7.51 -12.31
N ILE A 8 -7.20 7.12 -11.35
CA ILE A 8 -7.03 5.72 -10.97
C ILE A 8 -7.93 5.42 -9.76
N ILE A 9 -8.75 4.39 -9.84
CA ILE A 9 -9.58 3.92 -8.71
C ILE A 9 -8.91 2.71 -8.05
N GLY A 10 -8.45 2.89 -6.81
CA GLY A 10 -7.75 1.90 -6.00
C GLY A 10 -6.24 2.10 -5.99
N SER A 11 -5.62 1.97 -4.82
CA SER A 11 -4.19 2.17 -4.60
C SER A 11 -3.41 0.88 -4.35
N GLY A 12 -3.88 -0.25 -4.87
CA GLY A 12 -3.08 -1.48 -4.91
C GLY A 12 -1.82 -1.33 -5.79
N PRO A 13 -0.96 -2.36 -5.87
CA PRO A 13 0.24 -2.33 -6.71
C PRO A 13 0.01 -1.86 -8.15
N GLY A 14 -1.07 -2.31 -8.80
CA GLY A 14 -1.41 -1.82 -10.13
C GLY A 14 -1.74 -0.32 -10.15
N GLY A 15 -2.55 0.14 -9.18
CA GLY A 15 -3.04 1.50 -9.14
C GLY A 15 -1.97 2.54 -8.83
N TYR A 16 -1.22 2.39 -7.73
CA TYR A 16 -0.22 3.39 -7.37
C TYR A 16 0.95 3.42 -8.37
N VAL A 17 1.30 2.30 -9.00
CA VAL A 17 2.32 2.28 -10.07
C VAL A 17 1.81 3.00 -11.31
N ALA A 18 0.56 2.76 -11.73
CA ALA A 18 -0.06 3.48 -12.84
C ALA A 18 -0.11 4.99 -12.58
N ALA A 19 -0.50 5.39 -11.36
CA ALA A 19 -0.57 6.79 -10.97
C ALA A 19 0.81 7.47 -10.98
N ILE A 20 1.85 6.80 -10.44
CA ILE A 20 3.24 7.29 -10.52
C ILE A 20 3.64 7.48 -11.97
N ARG A 21 3.39 6.48 -12.83
CA ARG A 21 3.78 6.56 -14.24
C ARG A 21 3.06 7.68 -14.97
N ALA A 22 1.78 7.88 -14.71
CA ALA A 22 1.02 8.98 -15.29
C ALA A 22 1.58 10.35 -14.86
N GLY A 23 1.91 10.53 -13.58
CA GLY A 23 2.58 11.74 -13.08
C GLY A 23 3.94 11.99 -13.73
N GLN A 24 4.75 10.94 -13.94
CA GLN A 24 6.04 11.03 -14.66
C GLN A 24 5.88 11.44 -16.13
N LEU A 25 4.77 11.06 -16.76
CA LEU A 25 4.43 11.45 -18.13
C LEU A 25 3.82 12.86 -18.22
N GLY A 26 3.71 13.58 -17.09
CA GLY A 26 3.21 14.96 -17.04
C GLY A 26 1.68 15.07 -17.08
N LEU A 27 0.96 13.96 -16.91
CA LEU A 27 -0.50 13.97 -16.87
C LEU A 27 -0.99 14.52 -15.52
N LYS A 28 -2.08 15.29 -15.54
CA LYS A 28 -2.77 15.67 -14.30
C LYS A 28 -3.53 14.45 -13.77
N THR A 29 -2.98 13.82 -12.73
CA THR A 29 -3.44 12.52 -12.24
C THR A 29 -4.06 12.60 -10.85
N ALA A 30 -5.18 11.90 -10.65
CA ALA A 30 -5.70 11.57 -9.34
C ALA A 30 -5.69 10.06 -9.10
N ILE A 31 -5.49 9.66 -7.84
CA ILE A 31 -5.72 8.29 -7.36
C ILE A 31 -6.72 8.33 -6.22
N ILE A 32 -7.72 7.45 -6.27
CA ILE A 32 -8.78 7.34 -5.27
C ILE A 32 -8.56 6.09 -4.45
N GLU A 33 -8.56 6.19 -3.13
CA GLU A 33 -8.47 5.05 -2.21
C GLU A 33 -9.47 5.20 -1.08
N LYS A 34 -10.22 4.12 -0.82
CA LYS A 34 -11.22 4.08 0.25
C LYS A 34 -10.60 3.75 1.61
N ASP A 35 -9.49 3.02 1.60
CA ASP A 35 -8.75 2.66 2.79
C ASP A 35 -7.89 3.85 3.28
N LYS A 36 -7.60 3.90 4.58
CA LYS A 36 -6.81 4.99 5.17
C LYS A 36 -5.36 5.02 4.65
N GLU A 37 -4.80 3.85 4.36
CA GLU A 37 -3.42 3.69 3.92
C GLU A 37 -3.36 3.27 2.45
N LEU A 38 -2.45 3.88 1.69
CA LEU A 38 -2.20 3.49 0.30
C LEU A 38 -1.47 2.14 0.23
N GLY A 39 -1.50 1.50 -0.94
CA GLY A 39 -0.77 0.27 -1.24
C GLY A 39 -1.64 -0.99 -1.34
N GLY A 40 -2.93 -0.86 -1.00
CA GLY A 40 -3.94 -1.91 -1.12
C GLY A 40 -3.58 -3.23 -0.43
N THR A 41 -4.14 -4.33 -0.93
CA THR A 41 -4.03 -5.65 -0.30
C THR A 41 -2.58 -6.09 -0.12
N CYS A 42 -1.77 -6.04 -1.17
CA CYS A 42 -0.42 -6.62 -1.16
C CYS A 42 0.48 -5.97 -0.10
N LEU A 43 0.37 -4.64 0.08
CA LEU A 43 1.16 -3.93 1.07
C LEU A 43 0.58 -4.02 2.48
N ASN A 44 -0.74 -3.83 2.64
CA ASN A 44 -1.34 -3.65 3.96
C ASN A 44 -1.66 -4.98 4.66
N VAL A 45 -2.18 -5.98 3.93
CA VAL A 45 -2.77 -7.19 4.52
C VAL A 45 -2.42 -8.49 3.78
N GLY A 46 -1.48 -8.44 2.84
CA GLY A 46 -1.15 -9.57 1.96
C GLY A 46 0.35 -9.84 1.92
N CYS A 47 0.95 -9.64 0.75
CA CYS A 47 2.33 -9.97 0.44
C CYS A 47 3.32 -9.53 1.54
N ILE A 48 3.35 -8.25 1.86
CA ILE A 48 4.35 -7.67 2.75
C ILE A 48 4.20 -8.21 4.19
N PRO A 49 3.01 -8.18 4.82
CA PRO A 49 2.79 -8.81 6.11
C PRO A 49 3.20 -10.29 6.15
N SER A 50 2.77 -11.08 5.15
CA SER A 50 3.07 -12.51 5.12
C SER A 50 4.56 -12.77 4.99
N LYS A 51 5.27 -12.04 4.11
CA LYS A 51 6.69 -12.26 3.89
C LYS A 51 7.52 -11.79 5.09
N ALA A 52 7.12 -10.72 5.77
CA ALA A 52 7.75 -10.33 7.02
C ALA A 52 7.64 -11.47 8.06
N LEU A 53 6.44 -12.01 8.29
CA LEU A 53 6.25 -13.09 9.25
C LEU A 53 6.99 -14.37 8.85
N LEU A 54 6.99 -14.73 7.57
CA LEU A 54 7.74 -15.88 7.05
C LEU A 54 9.23 -15.77 7.35
N THR A 55 9.86 -14.63 7.06
CA THR A 55 11.29 -14.42 7.38
C THR A 55 11.57 -14.57 8.87
N SER A 56 10.73 -14.01 9.74
CA SER A 56 10.92 -14.15 11.20
C SER A 56 10.75 -15.59 11.67
N SER A 57 9.77 -16.32 11.13
CA SER A 57 9.58 -17.74 11.46
C SER A 57 10.70 -18.64 10.92
N ASP A 58 11.26 -18.29 9.76
CA ASP A 58 12.35 -19.03 9.16
C ASP A 58 13.64 -18.90 9.98
N HIS A 59 13.96 -17.68 10.46
CA HIS A 59 15.07 -17.48 11.40
C HIS A 59 14.90 -18.27 12.70
N PHE A 60 13.67 -18.36 13.22
CA PHE A 60 13.40 -19.20 14.39
C PHE A 60 13.58 -20.70 14.09
N SER A 61 13.12 -21.15 12.93
CA SER A 61 13.31 -22.53 12.46
C SER A 61 14.80 -22.86 12.33
N PHE A 62 15.57 -21.97 11.69
CA PHE A 62 17.03 -22.08 11.58
C PHE A 62 17.69 -22.18 12.95
N ALA A 63 17.37 -21.26 13.87
CA ALA A 63 17.93 -21.25 15.22
C ALA A 63 17.67 -22.56 15.98
N LYS A 64 16.51 -23.19 15.75
CA LYS A 64 16.13 -24.45 16.39
C LYS A 64 16.74 -25.70 15.77
N LYS A 65 16.88 -25.74 14.45
CA LYS A 65 17.11 -26.99 13.70
C LYS A 65 18.46 -27.06 13.01
N GLU A 66 18.97 -25.91 12.56
CA GLU A 66 20.09 -25.86 11.62
C GLU A 66 21.31 -25.16 12.21
N ALA A 67 21.15 -24.25 13.16
CA ALA A 67 22.23 -23.45 13.74
C ALA A 67 23.43 -24.28 14.24
N ALA A 68 23.19 -25.44 14.87
CA ALA A 68 24.24 -26.32 15.34
C ALA A 68 25.12 -26.89 14.21
N LYS A 69 24.56 -27.12 13.02
CA LYS A 69 25.31 -27.56 11.83
C LYS A 69 26.29 -26.48 11.33
N HIS A 70 26.02 -25.23 11.68
CA HIS A 70 26.89 -24.08 11.42
C HIS A 70 27.84 -23.77 12.59
N GLY A 71 27.92 -24.64 13.61
CA GLY A 71 28.75 -24.41 14.80
C GLY A 71 28.19 -23.33 15.73
N ILE A 72 26.92 -22.93 15.58
CA ILE A 72 26.26 -21.92 16.41
C ILE A 72 25.42 -22.63 17.48
N VAL A 73 25.81 -22.44 18.75
CA VAL A 73 25.09 -23.00 19.90
C VAL A 73 24.09 -21.96 20.42
N ILE A 74 22.81 -22.29 20.35
CA ILE A 74 21.70 -21.45 20.85
C ILE A 74 20.87 -22.29 21.81
N GLU A 75 20.85 -21.89 23.07
CA GLU A 75 20.04 -22.56 24.09
C GLU A 75 18.62 -21.99 24.14
N ASN A 76 17.61 -22.87 24.11
CA ASN A 76 16.19 -22.55 24.35
C ASN A 76 15.67 -21.31 23.57
N PRO A 77 15.81 -21.27 22.22
CA PRO A 77 15.23 -20.17 21.44
C PRO A 77 13.70 -20.14 21.60
N ARG A 78 13.15 -18.95 21.85
CA ARG A 78 11.72 -18.69 22.07
C ARG A 78 11.19 -17.62 21.12
N VAL A 79 9.88 -17.70 20.84
CA VAL A 79 9.17 -16.69 20.04
C VAL A 79 8.52 -15.69 20.97
N ASP A 80 8.84 -14.41 20.78
CA ASP A 80 8.04 -13.28 21.26
C ASP A 80 7.12 -12.82 20.11
N LEU A 81 5.89 -13.33 20.10
CA LEU A 81 4.92 -13.04 19.06
C LEU A 81 4.51 -11.56 19.03
N PRO A 82 4.24 -10.87 20.17
CA PRO A 82 4.02 -9.44 20.19
C PRO A 82 5.13 -8.62 19.50
N THR A 83 6.40 -8.93 19.77
CA THR A 83 7.52 -8.23 19.12
C THR A 83 7.60 -8.55 17.63
N MET A 84 7.35 -9.80 17.23
CA MET A 84 7.31 -10.19 15.81
C MET A 84 6.21 -9.45 15.04
N GLN A 85 5.02 -9.31 15.62
CA GLN A 85 3.90 -8.56 15.03
C GLN A 85 4.21 -7.07 14.93
N LYS A 86 4.77 -6.46 15.98
CA LYS A 86 5.23 -5.06 15.95
C LYS A 86 6.26 -4.80 14.84
N ARG A 87 7.17 -5.75 14.58
CA ARG A 87 8.13 -5.65 13.48
C ARG A 87 7.42 -5.65 12.12
N LYS A 88 6.48 -6.57 11.91
CA LYS A 88 5.64 -6.64 10.70
C LYS A 88 4.89 -5.32 10.49
N ASP A 89 4.25 -4.78 11.53
CA ASP A 89 3.53 -3.50 11.45
C ASP A 89 4.46 -2.33 11.09
N ARG A 90 5.67 -2.31 11.65
CA ARG A 90 6.69 -1.30 11.30
C ARG A 90 7.06 -1.36 9.82
N VAL A 91 7.28 -2.56 9.27
CA VAL A 91 7.59 -2.75 7.84
C VAL A 91 6.47 -2.21 6.96
N VAL A 92 5.21 -2.55 7.28
CA VAL A 92 4.04 -2.04 6.55
C VAL A 92 4.01 -0.51 6.61
N LYS A 93 4.10 0.08 7.81
CA LYS A 93 4.07 1.54 8.01
C LYS A 93 5.16 2.28 7.24
N THR A 94 6.39 1.75 7.22
CA THR A 94 7.50 2.34 6.47
C THR A 94 7.17 2.38 4.98
N LEU A 95 6.66 1.27 4.44
CA LEU A 95 6.37 1.15 3.02
C LEU A 95 5.12 1.94 2.60
N THR A 96 4.06 2.01 3.41
CA THR A 96 2.88 2.84 3.10
C THR A 96 3.25 4.33 3.11
N GLY A 97 4.10 4.75 4.04
CA GLY A 97 4.70 6.08 4.06
C GLY A 97 5.52 6.38 2.80
N GLY A 98 6.29 5.40 2.32
CA GLY A 98 7.03 5.49 1.06
C GLY A 98 6.12 5.68 -0.15
N VAL A 99 5.03 4.91 -0.26
CA VAL A 99 4.03 5.07 -1.35
C VAL A 99 3.41 6.47 -1.30
N ARG A 100 3.03 6.96 -0.11
CA ARG A 100 2.47 8.32 0.04
C ARG A 100 3.48 9.40 -0.35
N GLN A 101 4.76 9.20 -0.07
CA GLN A 101 5.81 10.11 -0.52
C GLN A 101 5.97 10.09 -2.05
N LEU A 102 5.93 8.91 -2.68
CA LEU A 102 5.99 8.77 -4.13
C LEU A 102 4.82 9.46 -4.84
N MET A 103 3.61 9.43 -4.28
CA MET A 103 2.47 10.19 -4.83
C MET A 103 2.79 11.69 -4.87
N LYS A 104 3.32 12.24 -3.76
CA LYS A 104 3.70 13.66 -3.67
C LYS A 104 4.80 14.02 -4.68
N THR A 105 5.86 13.21 -4.74
CA THR A 105 6.98 13.44 -5.68
C THR A 105 6.52 13.46 -7.13
N ASN A 106 5.55 12.62 -7.50
CA ASN A 106 5.01 12.54 -8.85
C ASN A 106 3.78 13.42 -9.07
N LYS A 107 3.47 14.35 -8.14
CA LYS A 107 2.35 15.30 -8.21
C LYS A 107 0.98 14.62 -8.44
N VAL A 108 0.82 13.39 -7.94
CA VAL A 108 -0.45 12.66 -7.97
C VAL A 108 -1.32 13.17 -6.83
N MET A 109 -2.54 13.61 -7.16
CA MET A 109 -3.53 13.96 -6.15
C MET A 109 -4.12 12.68 -5.54
N VAL A 110 -4.09 12.57 -4.22
CA VAL A 110 -4.70 11.45 -3.49
C VAL A 110 -6.07 11.89 -2.97
N LEU A 111 -7.12 11.18 -3.36
CA LEU A 111 -8.48 11.41 -2.91
C LEU A 111 -8.92 10.25 -2.01
N GLU A 112 -9.25 10.54 -0.76
CA GLU A 112 -9.65 9.53 0.22
C GLU A 112 -11.18 9.35 0.16
N GLY A 113 -11.63 8.17 -0.25
CA GLY A 113 -13.04 7.84 -0.41
C GLY A 113 -13.30 6.69 -1.36
N MET A 114 -14.57 6.28 -1.45
CA MET A 114 -15.02 5.29 -2.41
C MET A 114 -15.27 5.95 -3.77
N GLY A 115 -14.47 5.58 -4.76
CA GLY A 115 -14.62 6.00 -6.15
C GLY A 115 -15.65 5.16 -6.90
N THR A 116 -16.59 5.80 -7.58
CA THR A 116 -17.59 5.16 -8.44
C THR A 116 -17.60 5.85 -9.81
N ILE A 117 -17.58 5.07 -10.89
CA ILE A 117 -17.75 5.61 -12.25
C ILE A 117 -19.22 6.03 -12.40
N ALA A 118 -19.49 7.32 -12.42
CA ALA A 118 -20.85 7.86 -12.44
C ALA A 118 -21.42 7.95 -13.86
N ALA A 119 -20.57 8.29 -14.83
CA ALA A 119 -20.90 8.38 -16.26
C ALA A 119 -19.58 8.36 -17.07
N PRO A 120 -19.62 8.27 -18.41
CA PRO A 120 -18.43 8.43 -19.24
C PRO A 120 -17.68 9.74 -18.90
N GLY A 121 -16.40 9.62 -18.54
CA GLY A 121 -15.55 10.76 -18.15
C GLY A 121 -15.87 11.40 -16.79
N LYS A 122 -16.72 10.79 -15.96
CA LYS A 122 -17.08 11.30 -14.62
C LYS A 122 -16.92 10.24 -13.54
N VAL A 123 -16.27 10.60 -12.45
CA VAL A 123 -16.10 9.76 -11.26
C VAL A 123 -16.64 10.50 -10.05
N SER A 124 -17.43 9.83 -9.21
CA SER A 124 -17.81 10.34 -7.89
C SER A 124 -16.92 9.74 -6.83
N VAL A 125 -16.53 10.55 -5.85
CA VAL A 125 -15.74 10.12 -4.69
C VAL A 125 -16.54 10.41 -3.44
N LYS A 126 -16.96 9.36 -2.75
CA LYS A 126 -17.68 9.47 -1.48
C LYS A 126 -16.68 9.32 -0.33
N SER A 127 -16.47 10.40 0.43
CA SER A 127 -15.60 10.38 1.61
C SER A 127 -16.20 9.54 2.73
N SER A 128 -15.38 9.18 3.71
CA SER A 128 -15.85 8.48 4.93
C SER A 128 -16.84 9.31 5.75
N ALA A 129 -16.84 10.64 5.60
CA ALA A 129 -17.79 11.56 6.22
C ALA A 129 -19.14 11.62 5.49
N GLY A 130 -19.27 10.93 4.34
CA GLY A 130 -20.49 10.90 3.54
C GLY A 130 -20.59 12.00 2.48
N GLU A 131 -19.65 12.95 2.48
CA GLU A 131 -19.55 13.99 1.45
C GLU A 131 -19.21 13.34 0.10
N THR A 132 -19.88 13.78 -0.96
CA THR A 132 -19.65 13.29 -2.32
C THR A 132 -19.14 14.43 -3.17
N GLN A 133 -18.01 14.22 -3.83
CA GLN A 133 -17.46 15.13 -4.83
C GLN A 133 -17.47 14.44 -6.20
N GLU A 134 -17.76 15.20 -7.25
CA GLU A 134 -17.64 14.75 -8.63
C GLU A 134 -16.39 15.33 -9.28
N ILE A 135 -15.66 14.47 -10.00
CA ILE A 135 -14.49 14.83 -10.78
C ILE A 135 -14.69 14.44 -12.24
N GLU A 136 -14.15 15.27 -13.14
CA GLU A 136 -14.13 14.99 -14.57
C GLU A 136 -12.75 14.44 -14.97
N THR A 137 -12.73 13.49 -15.89
CA THR A 137 -11.50 12.89 -16.39
C THR A 137 -11.61 12.47 -17.85
N LYS A 138 -10.47 12.47 -18.55
CA LYS A 138 -10.39 11.92 -19.91
C LYS A 138 -10.30 10.39 -19.90
N ASN A 139 -9.62 9.83 -18.90
CA ASN A 139 -9.36 8.39 -18.78
C ASN A 139 -9.57 7.92 -17.33
N ILE A 140 -10.00 6.67 -17.17
CA ILE A 140 -10.16 5.99 -15.87
C ILE A 140 -9.34 4.71 -15.91
#